data_AF-A0A7Z8QG19-F1
#
_entry.id   AF-A0A7Z8QG19-F1
#
_cell.length_a   1.000
_cell.length_b   1.000
_cell.length_c   1.000
_cell.angle_alpha   90.00
_cell.angle_beta   90.00
_cell.angle_gamma   90.00
#
_symmetry.space_group_name_H-M   'P 1'
#
loop_
_entity.id
_entity.type
_entity.pdbx_description
1 polymer ?
#
loop_
_entity_poly.entity_id
_entity_poly.type
_entity_poly.pdbx_seq_one_letter_code
_entity_poly.pdbx_strand_id
1 'polypeptide(L)'
;NDREKRKEVRSLIDSIQNILDDIEKEAIQYHTNDQSEELSFQIKRNLNNNLSSKVKILKLKGFEIGKCDKYRKQLRQAITLNNFDTEKFEPQAFTSEIVRDILNRKGNFINEIETCFSKNYK
;
A
#
# COMPACT_ATOMS: atom_id res chain seq x y z
N ASN A 1 -20.98 21.67 3.33
CA ASN A 1 -19.54 21.75 2.99
C ASN A 1 -18.65 20.80 3.78
N ASP A 2 -18.40 20.94 5.08
CA ASP A 2 -17.38 20.10 5.75
C ASP A 2 -17.77 18.63 5.91
N ARG A 3 -19.07 18.34 6.09
CA ARG A 3 -19.59 16.97 6.11
C ARG A 3 -19.42 16.25 4.77
N GLU A 4 -19.56 16.95 3.65
CA GLU A 4 -19.37 16.38 2.31
C GLU A 4 -17.89 16.16 2.02
N LYS A 5 -17.02 17.12 2.34
CA LYS A 5 -15.56 16.97 2.26
C LYS A 5 -15.08 15.76 3.07
N ARG A 6 -15.59 15.58 4.29
CA ARG A 6 -15.28 14.43 5.14
C ARG A 6 -15.69 13.11 4.50
N LYS A 7 -16.88 13.03 3.88
CA LYS A 7 -17.34 11.83 3.17
C LYS A 7 -16.47 11.53 1.94
N GLU A 8 -16.11 12.54 1.17
CA GLU A 8 -15.22 12.37 0.01
C GLU A 8 -13.84 11.85 0.42
N VAL A 9 -13.24 12.44 1.46
CA VAL A 9 -11.94 11.97 1.96
C VAL A 9 -12.05 10.56 2.53
N ARG A 10 -13.15 10.23 3.23
CA ARG A 10 -13.38 8.86 3.70
C ARG A 10 -13.44 7.86 2.54
N SER A 11 -14.21 8.18 1.49
CA SER A 11 -14.29 7.34 0.29
C SER A 11 -12.92 7.16 -0.40
N LEU A 12 -12.07 8.19 -0.38
CA LEU A 12 -10.70 8.08 -0.89
C LEU A 12 -9.82 7.18 -0.02
N ILE A 13 -9.95 7.24 1.30
CA ILE A 13 -9.24 6.37 2.24
C ILE A 13 -9.69 4.92 2.04
N ASP A 14 -10.98 4.66 1.95
CA ASP A 14 -11.53 3.33 1.70
C ASP A 14 -11.01 2.80 0.34
N SER A 15 -10.95 3.65 -0.69
CA SER A 15 -10.34 3.29 -1.99
C SER A 15 -8.84 2.97 -1.88
N ILE A 16 -8.09 3.64 -0.99
CA ILE A 16 -6.68 3.34 -0.76
C ILE A 16 -6.54 2.02 -0.01
N GLN A 17 -7.39 1.74 0.97
CA GLN A 17 -7.40 0.46 1.70
C GLN A 17 -7.62 -0.71 0.73
N ASN A 18 -8.62 -0.62 -0.14
CA ASN A 18 -8.86 -1.65 -1.16
C ASN A 18 -7.63 -1.87 -2.06
N ILE A 19 -6.98 -0.80 -2.53
CA ILE A 19 -5.75 -0.93 -3.35
C ILE A 19 -4.63 -1.61 -2.57
N LEU A 20 -4.50 -1.34 -1.27
CA LEU A 20 -3.50 -1.98 -0.43
C LEU A 20 -3.80 -3.46 -0.17
N ASP A 21 -5.07 -3.81 -0.03
CA ASP A 21 -5.53 -5.20 0.08
C ASP A 21 -5.20 -5.98 -1.20
N ASP A 22 -5.46 -5.37 -2.37
CA ASP A 22 -5.12 -5.96 -3.67
C ASP A 22 -3.60 -6.13 -3.81
N ILE A 23 -2.81 -5.10 -3.49
CA ILE A 23 -1.33 -5.18 -3.51
C ILE A 23 -0.82 -6.27 -2.57
N GLU A 24 -1.39 -6.38 -1.37
CA GLU A 24 -1.00 -7.43 -0.43
C GLU A 24 -1.29 -8.81 -1.02
N LYS A 25 -2.50 -9.02 -1.52
CA LYS A 25 -2.90 -10.31 -2.09
C LYS A 25 -2.01 -10.69 -3.27
N GLU A 26 -1.77 -9.76 -4.19
CA GLU A 26 -0.88 -9.95 -5.33
C GLU A 26 0.55 -10.22 -4.88
N ALA A 27 1.08 -9.47 -3.90
CA ALA A 27 2.44 -9.65 -3.40
C ALA A 27 2.63 -10.97 -2.66
N ILE A 28 1.67 -11.38 -1.84
CA ILE A 28 1.69 -12.70 -1.17
C ILE A 28 1.62 -13.79 -2.23
N GLN A 29 0.72 -13.68 -3.21
CA GLN A 29 0.62 -14.67 -4.29
C GLN A 29 1.94 -14.78 -5.07
N TYR A 30 2.56 -13.64 -5.41
CA TYR A 30 3.85 -13.59 -6.08
C TYR A 30 4.95 -14.27 -5.24
N HIS A 31 5.03 -13.97 -3.94
CA HIS A 31 6.09 -14.52 -3.08
C HIS A 31 5.86 -15.98 -2.68
N THR A 32 4.62 -16.48 -2.65
CA THR A 32 4.30 -17.82 -2.12
C THR A 32 4.13 -18.92 -3.17
N ASN A 33 3.73 -18.58 -4.39
CA ASN A 33 3.20 -19.59 -5.30
C ASN A 33 3.92 -19.60 -6.65
N ASP A 34 3.77 -18.56 -7.46
CA ASP A 34 4.30 -18.56 -8.82
C ASP A 34 4.76 -17.16 -9.24
N GLN A 35 6.05 -17.06 -9.54
CA GLN A 35 6.68 -15.83 -9.99
C GLN A 35 6.24 -15.57 -11.43
N SER A 36 5.28 -14.68 -11.64
CA SER A 36 4.90 -14.25 -12.99
C SER A 36 5.30 -12.80 -13.26
N GLU A 37 5.82 -12.56 -14.46
CA GLU A 37 6.11 -11.20 -14.93
C GLU A 37 4.86 -10.32 -14.89
N GLU A 38 3.69 -10.89 -15.18
CA GLU A 38 2.40 -10.22 -15.12
C GLU A 38 2.07 -9.73 -13.70
N LEU A 39 2.21 -10.60 -12.68
CA LEU A 39 1.99 -10.23 -11.28
C LEU A 39 3.01 -9.17 -10.84
N SER A 40 4.28 -9.31 -11.23
CA SER A 40 5.31 -8.31 -10.93
C SER A 40 4.95 -6.93 -11.50
N PHE A 41 4.40 -6.90 -12.73
CA PHE A 41 3.99 -5.68 -13.40
C PHE A 41 2.75 -5.08 -12.73
N GLN A 42 1.76 -5.90 -12.38
CA GLN A 42 0.56 -5.47 -11.67
C GLN A 42 0.90 -4.85 -10.31
N ILE A 43 1.75 -5.51 -9.52
CA ILE A 43 2.24 -5.00 -8.23
C ILE A 43 2.96 -3.66 -8.41
N LYS A 44 3.90 -3.57 -9.37
CA LYS A 44 4.62 -2.32 -9.68
C LYS A 44 3.65 -1.20 -10.10
N ARG A 45 2.66 -1.52 -10.93
CA ARG A 45 1.64 -0.57 -11.40
C ARG A 45 0.76 -0.08 -10.24
N ASN A 46 0.30 -0.98 -9.39
CA ASN A 46 -0.54 -0.66 -8.24
C ASN A 46 0.21 0.19 -7.21
N LEU A 47 1.46 -0.16 -6.90
CA LEU A 47 2.32 0.61 -5.98
C LEU A 47 2.71 1.99 -6.54
N ASN A 48 3.14 2.07 -7.80
CA ASN A 48 3.73 3.31 -8.34
C ASN A 48 2.70 4.26 -8.95
N ASN A 49 1.64 3.74 -9.56
CA ASN A 49 0.65 4.57 -10.25
C ASN A 49 -0.60 4.74 -9.40
N ASN A 50 -1.27 3.65 -9.06
CA ASN A 50 -2.60 3.72 -8.42
C ASN A 50 -2.51 4.29 -7.01
N LEU A 51 -1.66 3.71 -6.15
CA LEU A 51 -1.47 4.18 -4.78
C LEU A 51 -0.87 5.60 -4.74
N SER A 52 0.13 5.87 -5.58
CA SER A 52 0.76 7.20 -5.64
C SER A 52 -0.21 8.30 -6.09
N SER A 53 -1.04 8.02 -7.09
CA SER A 53 -2.07 8.94 -7.57
C SER A 53 -3.09 9.26 -6.48
N LYS A 54 -3.59 8.24 -5.78
CA LYS A 54 -4.58 8.42 -4.71
C LYS A 54 -4.02 9.21 -3.52
N VAL A 55 -2.77 8.92 -3.12
CA VAL A 55 -2.07 9.71 -2.09
C VAL A 55 -1.88 11.17 -2.56
N LYS A 56 -1.53 11.39 -3.82
CA LYS A 56 -1.41 12.75 -4.39
C LYS A 56 -2.75 13.50 -4.38
N ILE A 57 -3.85 12.83 -4.69
CA ILE A 57 -5.20 13.42 -4.62
C ILE A 57 -5.54 13.83 -3.19
N LEU A 58 -5.19 13.01 -2.18
CA LEU A 58 -5.33 13.41 -0.76
C LEU A 58 -4.56 14.69 -0.44
N LYS A 59 -3.27 14.77 -0.87
CA LYS A 59 -2.47 16.00 -0.68
C LYS A 59 -3.14 17.22 -1.31
N LEU A 60 -3.63 17.09 -2.54
CA LEU A 60 -4.27 18.18 -3.28
C LEU A 60 -5.57 18.65 -2.64
N LYS A 61 -6.28 17.78 -1.92
CA LYS A 61 -7.45 18.14 -1.12
C LYS A 61 -7.10 18.83 0.21
N GLY A 62 -5.83 19.16 0.44
CA GLY A 62 -5.36 19.83 1.65
C GLY A 62 -5.18 18.90 2.85
N PHE A 63 -5.15 17.59 2.61
CA PHE A 63 -4.98 16.60 3.67
C PHE A 63 -3.51 16.50 4.08
N GLU A 64 -3.22 16.77 5.36
CA GLU A 64 -1.89 16.51 5.91
C GLU A 64 -1.63 15.01 6.01
N ILE A 65 -0.84 14.53 5.07
CA ILE A 65 -0.43 13.12 4.91
C ILE A 65 0.72 12.68 5.83
N GLY A 66 1.19 13.51 6.76
CA GLY A 66 2.12 13.09 7.83
C GLY A 66 3.28 12.19 7.36
N LYS A 67 3.40 11.00 7.95
CA LYS A 67 4.41 9.98 7.59
C LYS A 67 3.96 9.02 6.48
N CYS A 68 2.85 9.26 5.79
CA CYS A 68 2.33 8.36 4.77
C CYS A 68 3.35 8.09 3.65
N ASP A 69 4.08 9.11 3.17
CA ASP A 69 5.09 8.91 2.13
C ASP A 69 6.23 7.96 2.59
N LYS A 70 6.61 8.05 3.87
CA LYS A 70 7.61 7.15 4.48
C LYS A 70 7.08 5.72 4.52
N TYR A 71 5.88 5.51 5.03
CA TYR A 71 5.30 4.17 5.12
C TYR A 71 5.00 3.57 3.74
N ARG A 72 4.61 4.38 2.76
CA ARG A 72 4.50 3.95 1.35
C ARG A 72 5.82 3.44 0.81
N LYS A 73 6.92 4.18 1.04
CA LYS A 73 8.26 3.77 0.60
C LYS A 73 8.66 2.45 1.28
N GLN A 74 8.37 2.31 2.57
CA GLN A 74 8.66 1.08 3.32
C GLN A 74 7.84 -0.12 2.82
N LEU A 75 6.56 0.06 2.50
CA LEU A 75 5.73 -0.99 1.91
C LEU A 75 6.28 -1.44 0.55
N ARG A 76 6.60 -0.48 -0.32
CA ARG A 76 7.22 -0.79 -1.61
C ARG A 76 8.52 -1.57 -1.42
N GLN A 77 9.37 -1.13 -0.49
CA GLN A 77 10.62 -1.81 -0.18
C GLN A 77 10.40 -3.23 0.31
N ALA A 78 9.47 -3.46 1.24
CA ALA A 78 9.14 -4.79 1.75
C ALA A 78 8.69 -5.75 0.63
N ILE A 79 7.96 -5.24 -0.37
CA ILE A 79 7.50 -6.05 -1.50
C ILE A 79 8.63 -6.34 -2.50
N THR A 80 9.54 -5.39 -2.74
CA THR A 80 10.48 -5.45 -3.88
C THR A 80 11.94 -5.77 -3.56
N LEU A 81 12.41 -5.75 -2.31
CA LEU A 81 13.87 -5.78 -2.03
C LEU A 81 14.51 -7.17 -2.00
N ASN A 82 13.84 -8.19 -1.45
CA ASN A 82 14.53 -9.42 -1.07
C ASN A 82 14.29 -10.61 -2.02
N ASN A 83 13.17 -10.64 -2.74
CA ASN A 83 12.75 -11.82 -3.51
C ASN A 83 11.88 -11.43 -4.73
N PHE A 84 12.11 -10.25 -5.30
CA PHE A 84 11.28 -9.69 -6.36
C PHE A 84 12.14 -9.40 -7.58
N ASP A 85 11.78 -10.01 -8.70
CA ASP A 85 12.46 -9.79 -9.99
C ASP A 85 13.96 -10.20 -9.98
N THR A 86 14.30 -11.24 -9.21
CA THR A 86 15.65 -11.79 -9.07
C THR A 86 15.79 -13.13 -9.80
N GLU A 87 16.95 -13.41 -10.39
CA GLU A 87 17.30 -14.72 -10.99
C GLU A 87 17.22 -15.90 -10.01
N LYS A 88 17.16 -15.62 -8.70
CA LYS A 88 17.12 -16.59 -7.60
C LYS A 88 15.82 -16.50 -6.79
N PHE A 89 14.68 -16.39 -7.48
CA PHE A 89 13.39 -16.44 -6.79
C PHE A 89 13.22 -17.76 -6.04
N GLU A 90 12.90 -17.67 -4.75
CA GLU A 90 12.54 -18.82 -3.93
C GLU A 90 11.12 -18.62 -3.37
N PRO A 91 10.18 -19.55 -3.64
CA PRO A 91 8.85 -19.51 -3.04
C PRO A 91 8.95 -19.47 -1.52
N GLN A 92 8.28 -18.49 -0.93
CA GLN A 92 8.28 -18.25 0.51
C GLN A 92 7.04 -18.87 1.15
N ALA A 93 7.20 -19.45 2.33
CA ALA A 93 6.04 -19.85 3.13
C ALA A 93 5.21 -18.62 3.53
N PHE A 94 3.90 -18.80 3.78
CA PHE A 94 3.05 -17.75 4.34
C PHE A 94 3.54 -17.22 5.70
N THR A 95 4.33 -18.02 6.42
CA THR A 95 4.96 -17.65 7.70
C THR A 95 6.29 -16.93 7.55
N SER A 96 6.77 -16.73 6.32
CA SER A 96 8.04 -16.07 6.03
C SER A 96 8.08 -14.63 6.55
N GLU A 97 9.29 -14.16 6.82
CA GLU A 97 9.52 -12.79 7.24
C GLU A 97 9.06 -11.77 6.19
N ILE A 98 9.21 -12.09 4.90
CA ILE A 98 8.76 -11.23 3.79
C ILE A 98 7.25 -10.99 3.84
N VAL A 99 6.45 -12.05 3.97
CA VAL A 99 4.98 -11.93 4.06
C VAL A 99 4.57 -11.15 5.31
N ARG A 100 5.20 -11.42 6.46
CA ARG A 100 4.95 -10.67 7.71
C ARG A 100 5.32 -9.20 7.58
N ASP A 101 6.42 -8.88 6.93
CA ASP A 101 6.85 -7.50 6.72
C ASP A 101 5.88 -6.75 5.82
N ILE A 102 5.38 -7.36 4.74
CA ILE A 102 4.36 -6.75 3.88
C ILE A 102 3.12 -6.39 4.70
N LEU A 103 2.59 -7.33 5.50
CA LEU A 103 1.45 -7.13 6.39
C LEU A 103 1.70 -5.99 7.40
N ASN A 104 2.86 -6.01 8.06
CA ASN A 104 3.23 -4.99 9.03
C ASN A 104 3.36 -3.59 8.41
N ARG A 105 3.99 -3.49 7.23
CA ARG A 105 4.16 -2.19 6.54
C ARG A 105 2.84 -1.66 6.00
N LYS A 106 1.94 -2.51 5.52
CA LYS A 106 0.57 -2.14 5.13
C LYS A 106 -0.19 -1.59 6.33
N GLY A 107 -0.19 -2.33 7.45
CA GLY A 107 -0.87 -1.90 8.68
C GLY A 107 -0.40 -0.52 9.18
N ASN A 108 0.91 -0.29 9.16
CA ASN A 108 1.49 1.02 9.51
C ASN A 108 1.00 2.15 8.59
N PHE A 109 0.89 1.88 7.28
CA PHE A 109 0.41 2.87 6.32
C PHE A 109 -1.08 3.20 6.52
N ILE A 110 -1.93 2.19 6.75
CA ILE A 110 -3.36 2.38 7.04
C ILE A 110 -3.54 3.16 8.34
N ASN A 111 -2.86 2.77 9.40
CA ASN A 111 -2.95 3.42 10.71
C ASN A 111 -2.54 4.90 10.65
N GLU A 112 -1.51 5.24 9.88
CA GLU A 112 -1.10 6.63 9.70
C GLU A 112 -2.17 7.44 8.94
N ILE A 113 -2.76 6.88 7.87
CA ILE A 113 -3.84 7.55 7.12
C ILE A 113 -5.05 7.81 8.02
N GLU A 114 -5.46 6.83 8.81
CA GLU A 114 -6.58 6.95 9.75
C GLU A 114 -6.28 7.96 10.87
N THR A 115 -5.04 7.98 11.36
CA THR A 115 -4.57 8.99 12.33
C THR A 115 -4.61 10.39 11.73
N CYS A 116 -4.13 10.57 10.50
CA CYS A 116 -4.23 11.83 9.77
C CYS A 116 -5.68 12.25 9.55
N PHE A 117 -6.58 11.32 9.27
CA PHE A 117 -8.00 11.61 9.07
C PHE A 117 -8.66 12.13 10.34
N SER A 118 -8.38 11.47 11.46
CA SER A 118 -8.89 11.84 12.78
C SER A 118 -8.37 13.21 13.24
N LYS A 119 -7.15 13.60 12.83
CA LYS A 119 -6.58 14.93 13.12
C LYS A 119 -7.20 16.04 12.28
N ASN A 120 -7.41 15.80 10.98
CA ASN A 120 -7.92 16.83 10.05
C ASN A 120 -9.43 17.09 10.18
N TYR A 121 -10.20 16.13 10.70
CA TYR A 121 -11.68 16.21 10.78
C TYR A 121 -12.23 16.02 12.19
N LYS A 122 -11.49 16.52 13.18
CA LYS A 122 -11.86 16.49 14.60
C LYS A 122 -13.11 17.32 14.89
#